data_AF-A0A517VI88-F1
#
_entry.id   AF-A0A517VI88-F1
#
_cell.length_a   1.000
_cell.length_b   1.000
_cell.length_c   1.000
_cell.angle_alpha   90.00
_cell.angle_beta   90.00
_cell.angle_gamma   90.00
#
_symmetry.space_group_name_H-M   'P 1'
#
loop_
_entity.id
_entity.type
_entity.pdbx_description
1 polymer ?
#
loop_
_entity_poly.entity_id
_entity_poly.type
_entity_poly.pdbx_seq_one_letter_code
_entity_poly.pdbx_strand_id
1 'polypeptide(L)'
;MKNRFANYFTVTLCVVGLTLVGCDSGIEQGTKSFDEAAPEDVTMEDQDHGHDHPSEGPHHGSLIELGKEAYHAELVHDEKSGAITIYILDGAAKASVPSTAESVQVNVKHDGKGQQFTLAAAPEQGDPEGKSSKFTTQDKTLGELLDEKDTTARLVLEIDGKSFTGEIDAHDHDHDHGHDEKHAH
;
A
#
# COMPACT_ATOMS: atom_id res chain seq x y z
N MET A 1 11.57 -37.94 -31.73
CA MET A 1 11.76 -38.34 -30.32
C MET A 1 10.61 -37.69 -29.54
N LYS A 2 9.73 -38.49 -28.95
CA LYS A 2 8.49 -38.05 -28.29
C LYS A 2 8.58 -38.46 -26.82
N ASN A 3 8.81 -37.49 -25.93
CA ASN A 3 8.97 -37.74 -24.50
C ASN A 3 7.59 -38.00 -23.86
N ARG A 4 7.52 -39.08 -23.09
CA ARG A 4 6.29 -39.64 -22.52
C ARG A 4 6.05 -39.03 -21.13
N PHE A 5 4.84 -38.54 -20.93
CA PHE A 5 4.26 -38.12 -19.66
C PHE A 5 4.28 -39.27 -18.63
N ALA A 6 4.61 -38.97 -17.38
CA ALA A 6 4.34 -39.83 -16.23
C ALA A 6 3.79 -38.98 -15.09
N ASN A 7 2.46 -39.04 -14.93
CA ASN A 7 1.73 -38.58 -13.75
C ASN A 7 2.07 -39.47 -12.55
N TYR A 8 2.47 -38.88 -11.43
CA TYR A 8 2.52 -39.57 -10.14
C TYR A 8 1.31 -39.14 -9.32
N PHE A 9 0.31 -40.01 -9.26
CA PHE A 9 -0.90 -39.85 -8.46
C PHE A 9 -0.81 -40.87 -7.32
N THR A 10 -0.27 -40.46 -6.17
CA THR A 10 -0.18 -41.33 -4.98
C THR A 10 -1.22 -40.89 -3.96
N VAL A 11 -2.38 -41.55 -3.99
CA VAL A 11 -3.41 -41.49 -2.95
C VAL A 11 -2.96 -42.38 -1.80
N THR A 12 -2.78 -41.82 -0.60
CA THR A 12 -2.63 -42.63 0.63
C THR A 12 -3.78 -42.28 1.57
N LEU A 13 -4.69 -43.25 1.70
CA LEU A 13 -5.87 -43.28 2.55
C LEU A 13 -5.53 -44.07 3.82
N CYS A 14 -5.56 -43.44 4.99
CA CYS A 14 -5.60 -44.13 6.29
C CYS A 14 -6.75 -43.56 7.12
N VAL A 15 -7.71 -44.40 7.47
CA VAL A 15 -8.95 -44.08 8.18
C VAL A 15 -9.00 -44.89 9.48
N VAL A 16 -9.63 -44.28 10.50
CA VAL A 16 -10.28 -44.86 11.72
C VAL A 16 -9.37 -45.03 12.97
N GLY A 17 -9.75 -44.58 14.18
CA GLY A 17 -11.04 -44.03 14.63
C GLY A 17 -11.15 -43.53 16.09
N LEU A 18 -12.36 -42.98 16.34
CA LEU A 18 -13.24 -42.90 17.55
C LEU A 18 -12.70 -43.44 18.90
N THR A 19 -12.98 -42.91 20.11
CA THR A 19 -14.06 -42.10 20.76
C THR A 19 -13.52 -41.60 22.13
N LEU A 20 -14.05 -40.56 22.79
CA LEU A 20 -15.04 -40.65 23.89
C LEU A 20 -15.49 -39.24 24.39
N VAL A 21 -16.71 -39.23 24.93
CA VAL A 21 -17.57 -38.13 25.40
C VAL A 21 -17.14 -37.51 26.74
N GLY A 22 -17.43 -36.22 26.95
CA GLY A 22 -17.46 -35.57 28.28
C GLY A 22 -18.38 -34.34 28.30
N CYS A 23 -19.40 -34.35 29.16
CA CYS A 23 -20.43 -33.32 29.35
C CYS A 23 -20.11 -32.32 30.48
N ASP A 24 -20.52 -31.07 30.24
CA ASP A 24 -21.20 -30.07 31.09
C ASP A 24 -21.14 -30.12 32.63
N SER A 25 -20.80 -28.97 33.23
CA SER A 25 -21.36 -28.49 34.50
C SER A 25 -21.14 -26.97 34.60
N GLY A 26 -22.24 -26.21 34.61
CA GLY A 26 -22.24 -24.76 34.78
C GLY A 26 -21.79 -24.29 36.17
N ILE A 27 -21.36 -23.03 36.22
CA ILE A 27 -21.46 -22.19 37.43
C ILE A 27 -22.11 -20.87 37.04
N GLU A 28 -23.18 -20.59 37.78
CA GLU A 28 -24.00 -19.40 37.72
C GLU A 28 -23.33 -18.17 38.38
N GLN A 29 -23.73 -17.01 37.85
CA GLN A 29 -24.03 -15.76 38.56
C GLN A 29 -22.96 -15.07 39.41
N GLY A 30 -22.47 -13.95 38.84
CA GLY A 30 -22.04 -12.78 39.58
C GLY A 30 -22.71 -11.53 39.01
N THR A 31 -23.95 -11.27 39.43
CA THR A 31 -24.68 -10.02 39.16
C THR A 31 -23.98 -8.86 39.88
N LYS A 32 -23.57 -7.81 39.16
CA LYS A 32 -23.59 -6.41 39.65
C LYS A 32 -23.98 -5.47 38.51
N SER A 33 -25.25 -5.11 38.54
CA SER A 33 -25.80 -3.92 37.90
C SER A 33 -25.22 -2.68 38.59
N PHE A 34 -24.71 -1.74 37.80
CA PHE A 34 -24.78 -0.31 38.13
C PHE A 34 -25.12 0.45 36.84
N ASP A 35 -26.27 1.09 36.92
CA ASP A 35 -26.80 2.12 36.04
C ASP A 35 -25.84 3.31 35.87
N GLU A 36 -26.00 3.95 34.72
CA GLU A 36 -25.96 5.41 34.55
C GLU A 36 -24.63 6.16 34.82
N ALA A 37 -23.86 6.36 33.75
CA ALA A 37 -23.55 7.70 33.23
C ALA A 37 -22.73 7.52 31.94
N ALA A 38 -23.30 7.90 30.80
CA ALA A 38 -22.52 8.11 29.58
C ALA A 38 -21.57 9.29 29.82
N PRO A 39 -20.24 9.12 29.75
CA PRO A 39 -19.38 10.27 29.57
C PRO A 39 -19.54 10.75 28.14
N GLU A 40 -19.93 12.01 28.04
CA GLU A 40 -20.02 12.79 26.82
C GLU A 40 -18.73 12.72 26.01
N ASP A 41 -18.91 12.69 24.70
CA ASP A 41 -18.14 13.43 23.71
C ASP A 41 -16.69 13.74 24.09
N VAL A 42 -15.83 12.71 24.02
CA VAL A 42 -14.42 12.97 23.73
C VAL A 42 -14.32 13.22 22.23
N THR A 43 -14.46 14.50 21.87
CA THR A 43 -13.87 15.03 20.65
C THR A 43 -12.44 14.49 20.57
N MET A 44 -12.18 13.58 19.63
CA MET A 44 -10.81 13.27 19.26
C MET A 44 -10.30 14.53 18.58
N GLU A 45 -9.69 15.42 19.35
CA GLU A 45 -8.78 16.42 18.82
C GLU A 45 -7.68 15.63 18.12
N ASP A 46 -7.77 15.56 16.78
CA ASP A 46 -6.61 15.37 15.92
C ASP A 46 -5.64 16.48 16.30
N GLN A 47 -4.74 16.15 17.22
CA GLN A 47 -3.54 16.92 17.48
C GLN A 47 -2.67 16.71 16.24
N ASP A 48 -2.98 17.48 15.19
CA ASP A 48 -2.10 17.79 14.09
C ASP A 48 -0.88 18.51 14.66
N HIS A 49 0.03 17.73 15.22
CA HIS A 49 1.37 18.19 15.52
C HIS A 49 2.03 18.41 14.18
N GLY A 50 2.01 19.67 13.72
CA GLY A 50 2.71 20.12 12.51
C GLY A 50 4.17 19.66 12.53
N HIS A 51 4.39 18.50 11.95
CA HIS A 51 5.68 17.94 11.65
C HIS A 51 5.96 18.32 10.20
N ASP A 52 7.09 18.97 9.97
CA ASP A 52 7.58 19.29 8.62
C ASP A 52 7.90 17.96 7.93
N HIS A 53 6.90 17.37 7.26
CA HIS A 53 7.12 16.25 6.37
C HIS A 53 7.59 16.80 5.02
N PRO A 54 8.58 16.15 4.38
CA PRO A 54 8.93 16.52 3.02
C PRO A 54 7.69 16.39 2.13
N SER A 55 7.46 17.38 1.26
CA SER A 55 6.36 17.32 0.29
C SER A 55 6.70 16.42 -0.91
N GLU A 56 8.00 16.17 -1.16
CA GLU A 56 8.50 15.34 -2.26
C GLU A 56 9.52 14.31 -1.78
N GLY A 57 9.60 13.18 -2.49
CA GLY A 57 10.63 12.17 -2.25
C GLY A 57 11.96 12.45 -2.97
N PRO A 58 12.97 11.57 -2.79
CA PRO A 58 14.29 11.72 -3.40
C PRO A 58 14.32 11.71 -4.94
N HIS A 59 13.24 11.28 -5.58
CA HIS A 59 13.08 11.20 -7.03
C HIS A 59 12.12 12.28 -7.58
N HIS A 60 11.76 13.28 -6.76
CA HIS A 60 10.84 14.36 -7.10
C HIS A 60 9.42 13.88 -7.44
N GLY A 61 9.00 12.78 -6.82
CA GLY A 61 7.64 12.26 -6.88
C GLY A 61 6.82 12.58 -5.62
N SER A 62 5.52 12.33 -5.71
CA SER A 62 4.58 12.49 -4.60
C SER A 62 4.77 11.38 -3.57
N LEU A 63 4.76 11.72 -2.29
CA LEU A 63 4.87 10.75 -1.21
C LEU A 63 3.53 10.11 -0.87
N ILE A 64 3.58 8.85 -0.49
CA ILE A 64 2.46 8.01 -0.06
C ILE A 64 2.81 7.44 1.30
N GLU A 65 2.11 7.84 2.34
CA GLU A 65 2.34 7.34 3.69
C GLU A 65 1.89 5.88 3.85
N LEU A 66 2.70 5.07 4.53
CA LEU A 66 2.42 3.65 4.74
C LEU A 66 2.55 3.26 6.22
N GLY A 67 1.42 2.86 6.80
CA GLY A 67 1.40 2.25 8.13
C GLY A 67 1.81 3.19 9.26
N LYS A 68 1.30 4.43 9.25
CA LYS A 68 1.63 5.50 10.21
C LYS A 68 3.12 5.88 10.15
N GLU A 69 3.56 6.25 8.94
CA GLU A 69 4.96 6.62 8.64
C GLU A 69 6.00 5.54 8.97
N ALA A 70 5.59 4.28 9.11
CA ALA A 70 6.56 3.18 9.21
C ALA A 70 7.44 3.12 7.95
N TYR A 71 6.83 3.45 6.82
CA TYR A 71 7.45 3.58 5.51
C TYR A 71 6.77 4.70 4.73
N HIS A 72 7.42 5.14 3.65
CA HIS A 72 6.80 5.93 2.60
C HIS A 72 6.95 5.18 1.28
N ALA A 73 6.03 5.40 0.36
CA ALA A 73 6.29 5.17 -1.04
C ALA A 73 6.39 6.50 -1.77
N GLU A 74 7.10 6.54 -2.88
CA GLU A 74 7.18 7.71 -3.75
C GLU A 74 6.67 7.31 -5.14
N LEU A 75 5.68 8.05 -5.64
CA LEU A 75 5.13 7.89 -6.98
C LEU A 75 5.76 8.90 -7.93
N VAL A 76 6.39 8.39 -8.97
CA VAL A 76 6.92 9.19 -10.08
C VAL A 76 6.11 8.88 -11.35
N HIS A 77 5.50 9.91 -11.92
CA HIS A 77 4.85 9.86 -13.23
C HIS A 77 5.77 10.49 -14.28
N ASP A 78 6.34 9.67 -15.18
CA ASP A 78 7.06 10.17 -16.34
C ASP A 78 6.10 10.30 -17.52
N GLU A 79 5.52 11.49 -17.70
CA GLU A 79 4.57 11.77 -18.79
C GLU A 79 5.13 11.52 -20.19
N LYS A 80 6.46 11.61 -20.38
CA LYS A 80 7.08 11.42 -21.70
C LYS A 80 7.05 9.96 -22.12
N SER A 81 7.38 9.06 -21.19
CA SER A 81 7.33 7.62 -21.45
C SER A 81 5.96 7.01 -21.18
N GLY A 82 5.16 7.64 -20.31
CA GLY A 82 3.93 7.08 -19.74
C GLY A 82 4.20 6.06 -18.62
N ALA A 83 5.40 6.07 -18.05
CA ALA A 83 5.78 5.15 -16.99
C ALA A 83 5.30 5.67 -15.63
N ILE A 84 4.73 4.77 -14.84
CA ILE A 84 4.49 4.99 -13.41
C ILE A 84 5.49 4.16 -12.63
N THR A 85 6.18 4.81 -11.70
CA THR A 85 7.18 4.16 -10.85
C THR A 85 6.85 4.41 -9.39
N ILE A 86 6.94 3.36 -8.58
CA ILE A 86 6.82 3.41 -7.12
C ILE A 86 8.18 3.03 -6.52
N TYR A 87 8.74 3.91 -5.71
CA TYR A 87 9.90 3.62 -4.86
C TYR A 87 9.43 3.37 -3.43
N ILE A 88 9.98 2.35 -2.75
CA ILE A 88 9.73 2.12 -1.33
C ILE A 88 10.84 2.78 -0.51
N LEU A 89 10.46 3.63 0.42
CA LEU A 89 11.33 4.44 1.27
C LEU A 89 11.12 4.13 2.75
N ASP A 90 12.09 4.53 3.57
CA ASP A 90 12.02 4.46 5.02
C ASP A 90 10.99 5.44 5.61
N GLY A 91 10.76 5.35 6.92
CA GLY A 91 9.83 6.24 7.62
C GLY A 91 10.22 7.73 7.59
N ALA A 92 11.42 8.07 7.12
CA ALA A 92 11.85 9.46 6.93
C ALA A 92 11.75 9.92 5.45
N ALA A 93 11.24 9.06 4.56
CA ALA A 93 11.14 9.29 3.12
C ALA A 93 12.49 9.64 2.45
N LYS A 94 13.61 9.04 2.90
CA LYS A 94 14.96 9.40 2.45
C LYS A 94 15.77 8.25 1.88
N ALA A 95 15.55 7.03 2.38
CA ALA A 95 16.37 5.88 2.00
C ALA A 95 15.51 4.75 1.44
N SER A 96 15.99 4.10 0.38
CA SER A 96 15.30 2.96 -0.24
C SER A 96 15.18 1.77 0.72
N VAL A 97 14.02 1.12 0.72
CA VAL A 97 13.72 -0.08 1.50
C VAL A 97 13.34 -1.23 0.57
N PRO A 98 14.27 -2.15 0.25
CA PRO A 98 13.99 -3.26 -0.66
C PRO A 98 13.07 -4.31 -0.03
N SER A 99 12.03 -4.71 -0.74
CA SER A 99 11.13 -5.81 -0.35
C SER A 99 11.36 -7.05 -1.22
N THR A 100 10.86 -8.21 -0.77
CA THR A 100 10.82 -9.45 -1.57
C THR A 100 9.63 -9.53 -2.52
N ALA A 101 8.80 -8.49 -2.60
CA ALA A 101 7.62 -8.51 -3.46
C ALA A 101 8.04 -8.53 -4.94
N GLU A 102 7.40 -9.40 -5.74
CA GLU A 102 7.59 -9.42 -7.20
C GLU A 102 6.79 -8.33 -7.90
N SER A 103 5.77 -7.78 -7.22
CA SER A 103 4.91 -6.71 -7.74
C SER A 103 4.18 -5.97 -6.62
N VAL A 104 3.70 -4.75 -6.92
CA VAL A 104 2.75 -3.99 -6.09
C VAL A 104 1.51 -3.64 -6.91
N GLN A 105 0.40 -3.36 -6.22
CA GLN A 105 -0.88 -3.04 -6.87
C GLN A 105 -1.27 -1.57 -6.64
N VAL A 106 -1.77 -0.92 -7.68
CA VAL A 106 -2.47 0.37 -7.56
C VAL A 106 -3.93 0.14 -7.90
N ASN A 107 -4.81 0.39 -6.93
CA ASN A 107 -6.26 0.32 -7.10
C ASN A 107 -6.79 1.71 -7.37
N VAL A 108 -7.47 1.90 -8.49
CA VAL A 108 -8.02 3.16 -8.94
C VAL A 108 -9.54 3.05 -9.00
N LYS A 109 -10.24 4.08 -8.56
CA LYS A 109 -11.67 4.24 -8.76
C LYS A 109 -11.93 5.56 -9.46
N HIS A 110 -12.53 5.50 -10.63
CA HIS A 110 -12.92 6.66 -11.43
C HIS A 110 -14.34 6.46 -11.94
N ASP A 111 -15.21 7.47 -11.84
CA ASP A 111 -16.63 7.39 -12.22
C ASP A 111 -17.37 6.17 -11.62
N GLY A 112 -17.02 5.82 -10.38
CA GLY A 112 -17.60 4.67 -9.68
C GLY A 112 -17.12 3.29 -10.17
N LYS A 113 -16.24 3.23 -11.19
CA LYS A 113 -15.65 2.00 -11.71
C LYS A 113 -14.27 1.77 -11.10
N GLY A 114 -14.04 0.55 -10.61
CA GLY A 114 -12.75 0.15 -10.06
C GLY A 114 -11.86 -0.52 -11.11
N GLN A 115 -10.58 -0.16 -11.15
CA GLN A 115 -9.53 -0.80 -11.92
C GLN A 115 -8.32 -1.08 -11.03
N GLN A 116 -7.64 -2.19 -11.26
CA GLN A 116 -6.42 -2.56 -10.55
C GLN A 116 -5.28 -2.69 -11.55
N PHE A 117 -4.16 -2.05 -11.23
CA PHE A 117 -2.94 -2.06 -12.00
C PHE A 117 -1.84 -2.76 -11.23
N THR A 118 -0.95 -3.44 -11.96
CA THR A 118 0.18 -4.17 -11.40
C THR A 118 1.47 -3.52 -11.86
N LEU A 119 2.32 -3.18 -10.90
CA LEU A 119 3.66 -2.66 -11.13
C LEU A 119 4.65 -3.76 -10.77
N ALA A 120 5.47 -4.18 -11.73
CA ALA A 120 6.43 -5.25 -11.55
C ALA A 120 7.70 -4.73 -10.86
N ALA A 121 8.33 -5.56 -10.05
CA ALA A 121 9.63 -5.27 -9.46
C ALA A 121 10.68 -4.96 -10.54
N ALA A 122 11.44 -3.89 -10.32
CA ALA A 122 12.52 -3.43 -11.18
C ALA A 122 13.72 -3.07 -10.31
N PRO A 123 14.46 -4.06 -9.77
CA PRO A 123 15.55 -3.83 -8.82
C PRO A 123 16.57 -2.79 -9.27
N GLU A 124 17.00 -1.98 -8.32
CA GLU A 124 18.07 -1.00 -8.51
C GLU A 124 19.44 -1.60 -8.19
N GLN A 125 20.52 -0.93 -8.60
CA GLN A 125 21.88 -1.43 -8.38
C GLN A 125 22.22 -1.65 -6.89
N GLY A 126 21.57 -0.91 -5.98
CA GLY A 126 21.74 -1.03 -4.53
C GLY A 126 20.86 -2.09 -3.86
N ASP A 127 19.93 -2.70 -4.60
CA ASP A 127 19.02 -3.70 -4.03
C ASP A 127 19.73 -5.04 -3.81
N PRO A 128 19.51 -5.71 -2.67
CA PRO A 128 19.97 -7.09 -2.47
C PRO A 128 19.38 -8.06 -3.50
N GLU A 129 20.09 -9.15 -3.77
CA GLU A 129 19.60 -10.20 -4.69
C GLU A 129 18.22 -10.73 -4.26
N GLY A 130 17.30 -10.81 -5.21
CA GLY A 130 15.92 -11.27 -4.97
C GLY A 130 15.03 -10.24 -4.26
N LYS A 131 15.49 -9.00 -4.09
CA LYS A 131 14.70 -7.89 -3.55
C LYS A 131 14.60 -6.74 -4.54
N SER A 132 13.62 -5.89 -4.33
CA SER A 132 13.44 -4.65 -5.08
C SER A 132 12.89 -3.53 -4.20
N SER A 133 13.47 -2.35 -4.33
CA SER A 133 12.92 -1.11 -3.77
C SER A 133 12.14 -0.28 -4.81
N LYS A 134 12.08 -0.72 -6.07
CA LYS A 134 11.45 -0.01 -7.18
C LYS A 134 10.49 -0.89 -7.96
N PHE A 135 9.31 -0.37 -8.26
CA PHE A 135 8.27 -1.07 -9.01
C PHE A 135 7.78 -0.18 -10.14
N THR A 136 7.56 -0.74 -11.33
CA THR A 136 7.21 0.06 -12.50
C THR A 136 6.14 -0.59 -13.38
N THR A 137 5.36 0.23 -14.06
CA THR A 137 4.46 -0.16 -15.15
C THR A 137 4.57 0.82 -16.31
N GLN A 138 4.26 0.31 -17.51
CA GLN A 138 4.12 1.08 -18.75
C GLN A 138 2.64 1.18 -19.20
N ASP A 139 1.72 0.81 -18.30
CA ASP A 139 0.29 0.95 -18.55
C ASP A 139 -0.12 2.42 -18.45
N LYS A 140 -0.19 3.07 -19.62
CA LYS A 140 -0.51 4.50 -19.73
C LYS A 140 -1.88 4.86 -19.15
N THR A 141 -2.82 3.91 -19.12
CA THR A 141 -4.13 4.15 -18.55
C THR A 141 -4.06 4.41 -17.05
N LEU A 142 -3.03 3.92 -16.35
CA LEU A 142 -2.83 4.30 -14.94
C LEU A 142 -2.49 5.78 -14.81
N GLY A 143 -1.51 6.27 -15.57
CA GLY A 143 -1.12 7.68 -15.56
C GLY A 143 -2.28 8.60 -15.94
N GLU A 144 -2.98 8.28 -17.02
CA GLU A 144 -4.18 9.01 -17.46
C GLU A 144 -5.24 9.09 -16.36
N LEU A 145 -5.56 7.98 -15.68
CA LEU A 145 -6.57 8.01 -14.61
C LEU A 145 -6.12 8.79 -13.37
N LEU A 146 -4.82 8.78 -13.02
CA LEU A 146 -4.29 9.54 -11.88
C LEU A 146 -4.38 11.05 -12.12
N ASP A 147 -4.42 11.49 -13.38
CA ASP A 147 -4.60 12.89 -13.78
C ASP A 147 -6.08 13.29 -13.93
N GLU A 148 -7.01 12.33 -13.91
CA GLU A 148 -8.45 12.55 -14.14
C GLU A 148 -9.22 12.91 -12.87
N LYS A 149 -10.04 13.96 -12.95
CA LYS A 149 -10.83 14.47 -11.81
C LYS A 149 -11.74 13.38 -11.24
N ASP A 150 -12.06 13.50 -9.95
CA ASP A 150 -12.90 12.54 -9.23
C ASP A 150 -12.34 11.10 -9.21
N THR A 151 -11.04 10.95 -9.49
CA THR A 151 -10.30 9.70 -9.26
C THR A 151 -9.85 9.59 -7.81
N THR A 152 -10.02 8.42 -7.22
CA THR A 152 -9.29 8.01 -6.01
C THR A 152 -8.37 6.85 -6.33
N ALA A 153 -7.18 6.83 -5.74
CA ALA A 153 -6.21 5.78 -5.96
C ALA A 153 -5.57 5.34 -4.64
N ARG A 154 -5.19 4.05 -4.58
CA ARG A 154 -4.64 3.43 -3.38
C ARG A 154 -3.56 2.42 -3.74
N LEU A 155 -2.37 2.62 -3.18
CA LEU A 155 -1.24 1.70 -3.31
C LEU A 155 -1.37 0.56 -2.30
N VAL A 156 -1.22 -0.69 -2.74
CA VAL A 156 -1.17 -1.89 -1.90
C VAL A 156 0.14 -2.64 -2.17
N LEU A 157 0.89 -2.92 -1.11
CA LEU A 157 2.17 -3.64 -1.21
C LEU A 157 2.46 -4.48 0.04
N GLU A 158 3.44 -5.36 -0.06
CA GLU A 158 3.94 -6.16 1.05
C GLU A 158 5.40 -5.82 1.36
N ILE A 159 5.72 -5.59 2.63
CA ILE A 159 7.10 -5.47 3.14
C ILE A 159 7.26 -6.51 4.24
N ASP A 160 8.25 -7.40 4.08
CA ASP A 160 8.59 -8.45 5.05
C ASP A 160 7.36 -9.26 5.54
N GLY A 161 6.47 -9.66 4.62
CA GLY A 161 5.28 -10.47 4.94
C GLY A 161 4.10 -9.68 5.53
N LYS A 162 4.23 -8.36 5.67
CA LYS A 162 3.16 -7.47 6.15
C LYS A 162 2.61 -6.62 5.02
N SER A 163 1.29 -6.62 4.85
CA SER A 163 0.62 -5.74 3.90
C SER A 163 0.53 -4.32 4.42
N PHE A 164 0.83 -3.37 3.54
CA PHE A 164 0.69 -1.95 3.75
C PHE A 164 -0.21 -1.35 2.67
N THR A 165 -0.81 -0.23 3.00
CA THR A 165 -1.68 0.48 2.07
C THR A 165 -1.61 1.97 2.33
N GLY A 166 -1.52 2.75 1.26
CA GLY A 166 -1.48 4.21 1.30
C GLY A 166 -2.39 4.82 0.24
N GLU A 167 -2.97 5.97 0.54
CA GLU A 167 -3.75 6.74 -0.42
C GLU A 167 -2.80 7.47 -1.37
N ILE A 168 -3.21 7.60 -2.63
CA ILE A 168 -2.50 8.36 -3.65
C ILE A 168 -3.35 9.58 -3.92
N ASP A 169 -2.80 10.76 -3.67
CA ASP A 169 -3.41 12.03 -4.03
C ASP A 169 -3.34 12.18 -5.56
N ALA A 170 -4.36 11.62 -6.24
CA ALA A 170 -4.65 11.97 -7.62
C ALA A 170 -5.00 13.48 -7.64
N HIS A 171 -4.49 14.23 -8.62
CA HIS A 171 -4.64 15.70 -8.81
C HIS A 171 -3.51 16.63 -8.39
N ASP A 172 -2.45 16.16 -7.73
CA ASP A 172 -1.40 17.05 -7.25
C ASP A 172 -0.33 17.34 -8.32
N HIS A 173 -0.78 17.95 -9.43
CA HIS A 173 0.10 18.70 -10.33
C HIS A 173 0.13 20.15 -9.86
N ASP A 174 0.69 20.39 -8.68
CA ASP A 174 0.92 21.74 -8.19
C ASP A 174 2.10 22.33 -8.97
N HIS A 175 1.81 22.80 -10.19
CA HIS A 175 2.67 23.69 -10.94
C HIS A 175 2.61 25.10 -10.33
N ASP A 176 3.19 25.29 -9.13
CA ASP A 176 3.52 26.64 -8.67
C ASP A 176 5.00 26.97 -8.97
N HIS A 177 5.21 27.50 -10.17
CA HIS A 177 6.37 28.34 -10.46
C HIS A 177 5.90 29.73 -10.89
N GLY A 178 5.13 30.38 -10.03
CA GLY A 178 4.81 31.80 -10.11
C GLY A 178 5.89 32.70 -9.51
N HIS A 179 7.13 32.68 -10.00
CA HIS A 179 8.07 33.78 -9.73
C HIS A 179 7.91 34.90 -10.76
N ASP A 180 6.84 35.70 -10.61
CA ASP A 180 6.72 36.99 -11.29
C ASP A 180 7.46 38.06 -10.46
N GLU A 181 8.79 38.01 -10.45
CA GLU A 181 9.63 39.06 -9.87
C GLU A 181 9.69 40.26 -10.83
N LYS A 182 8.63 41.08 -10.81
CA LYS A 182 8.68 42.43 -11.36
C LYS A 182 9.45 43.35 -10.42
N HIS A 183 10.78 43.32 -10.49
CA HIS A 183 11.59 44.42 -9.99
C HIS A 183 11.69 45.52 -11.04
N ALA A 184 10.84 46.54 -10.87
CA ALA A 184 11.05 47.84 -11.45
C ALA A 184 12.20 48.55 -10.72
N HIS A 185 13.22 48.99 -11.47
CA HIS A 185 14.00 50.20 -11.20
C HIS A 185 14.59 50.73 -12.50
#